data_AF-A0A8D6VG00-F1
#
_entry.id   AF-A0A8D6VG00-F1
#
_cell.length_a   1.000
_cell.length_b   1.000
_cell.length_c   1.000
_cell.angle_alpha   90.00
_cell.angle_beta   90.00
_cell.angle_gamma   90.00
#
_symmetry.space_group_name_H-M   'P 1'
#
loop_
_entity.id
_entity.type
_entity.pdbx_description
1 polymer ?
#
loop_
_entity_poly.entity_id
_entity_poly.type
_entity_poly.pdbx_seq_one_letter_code
_entity_poly.pdbx_strand_id
1 'polypeptide(L)'
;MPSSFTARRRNQLALAFSALIFIAIGVGIFVGARRSLADAALVSHTHEVIGRVDEIQARVLDAESAQRGFLLTGNDAYLLDYQTSVERLPILLDNLRRLIADNPGQVQHLDTLQRLVETRLQQIQHVLDVYSQQGLEPARAGIRQTAFRTTSAIR
;
A
#
# COMPACT_ATOMS: atom_id res chain seq x y z
N MET A 1 -54.69 22.15 52.66
CA MET A 1 -53.56 22.65 51.84
C MET A 1 -52.30 22.43 52.68
N PRO A 2 -51.29 21.60 52.31
CA PRO A 2 -50.48 21.73 51.09
C PRO A 2 -49.91 20.40 50.49
N SER A 3 -49.88 20.22 49.17
CA SER A 3 -49.10 19.13 48.52
C SER A 3 -48.42 19.52 47.19
N SER A 4 -48.51 20.79 46.80
CA SER A 4 -47.89 21.29 45.56
C SER A 4 -46.36 21.40 45.64
N PHE A 5 -45.79 21.60 46.82
CA PHE A 5 -44.34 21.72 47.02
C PHE A 5 -43.56 20.40 46.81
N THR A 6 -44.11 19.27 47.27
CA THR A 6 -43.50 17.94 47.08
C THR A 6 -43.64 17.47 45.64
N ALA A 7 -44.77 17.75 44.99
CA ALA A 7 -44.99 17.48 43.57
C ALA A 7 -44.02 18.25 42.67
N ARG A 8 -43.77 19.54 42.94
CA ARG A 8 -42.84 20.37 42.17
C ARG A 8 -41.39 19.89 42.31
N ARG A 9 -40.94 19.54 43.52
CA ARG A 9 -39.60 18.96 43.76
C ARG A 9 -39.43 17.60 43.08
N ARG A 10 -40.43 16.72 43.15
CA ARG A 10 -40.42 15.41 42.46
C ARG A 10 -40.28 15.56 40.94
N ASN A 11 -41.04 16.49 40.34
CA ASN A 11 -40.96 16.74 38.91
C ASN A 11 -39.61 17.35 38.49
N GLN A 12 -39.01 18.23 39.32
CA GLN A 12 -37.67 18.77 39.06
C GLN A 12 -36.57 17.69 39.11
N LEU A 13 -36.66 16.75 40.06
CA LEU A 13 -35.74 15.61 40.14
C LEU A 13 -35.89 14.68 38.93
N ALA A 14 -37.12 14.40 38.51
CA ALA A 14 -37.38 13.60 37.31
C ALA A 14 -36.81 14.28 36.05
N LEU A 15 -36.98 15.60 35.89
CA LEU A 15 -36.42 16.36 34.78
C LEU A 15 -34.88 16.35 34.78
N ALA A 16 -34.25 16.55 35.95
CA ALA A 16 -32.80 16.49 36.08
C ALA A 16 -32.26 15.09 35.74
N PHE A 17 -32.94 14.04 36.17
CA PHE A 17 -32.59 12.66 35.84
C PHE A 17 -32.72 12.36 34.35
N SER A 18 -33.83 12.79 33.72
CA SER A 18 -34.00 12.67 32.27
C SER A 18 -32.92 13.45 31.50
N ALA A 19 -32.59 14.67 31.93
CA ALA A 19 -31.52 15.46 31.33
C ALA A 19 -30.15 14.76 31.44
N LEU A 20 -29.86 14.14 32.59
CA LEU A 20 -28.63 13.36 32.79
C LEU A 20 -28.57 12.15 31.86
N ILE A 21 -29.68 11.42 31.70
CA ILE A 21 -29.77 10.31 30.73
C ILE A 21 -29.54 10.81 29.30
N PHE A 22 -30.17 11.92 28.91
CA PHE A 22 -29.97 12.51 27.58
C PHE A 22 -28.52 12.90 27.34
N ILE A 23 -27.86 13.49 28.34
CA ILE A 23 -26.43 13.82 28.27
C ILE A 23 -25.60 12.55 28.13
N ALA A 24 -25.87 11.51 28.92
CA ALA A 24 -25.14 10.24 28.86
C ALA A 24 -25.26 9.57 27.48
N ILE A 25 -26.47 9.55 26.90
CA ILE A 25 -26.71 9.05 25.54
C ILE A 25 -25.95 9.90 24.52
N GLY A 26 -26.03 11.23 24.63
CA GLY A 26 -25.32 12.15 23.74
C GLY A 26 -23.80 11.95 23.75
N VAL A 27 -23.22 11.78 24.94
CA VAL A 27 -21.80 11.45 25.12
C VAL A 27 -21.49 10.07 24.52
N GLY A 28 -22.34 9.07 24.74
CA GLY A 28 -22.20 7.74 24.16
C GLY A 28 -22.15 7.76 22.64
N ILE A 29 -23.10 8.47 22.01
CA ILE A 29 -23.15 8.66 20.54
C ILE A 29 -21.89 9.38 20.06
N PHE A 30 -21.47 10.45 20.73
CA PHE A 30 -20.30 11.23 20.33
C PHE A 30 -19.01 10.42 20.40
N VAL A 31 -18.81 9.66 21.47
CA VAL A 31 -17.65 8.75 21.61
C VAL A 31 -17.71 7.64 20.57
N GLY A 32 -18.88 7.06 20.33
CA GLY A 32 -19.09 6.04 19.30
C GLY A 32 -18.72 6.55 17.91
N ALA A 33 -19.24 7.73 17.52
CA ALA A 33 -18.94 8.35 16.24
C ALA A 33 -17.44 8.60 16.07
N ARG A 34 -16.75 9.14 17.09
CA ARG A 34 -15.29 9.38 17.02
C ARG A 34 -14.49 8.10 16.84
N ARG A 35 -14.87 7.00 17.50
CA ARG A 35 -14.23 5.69 17.32
C ARG A 35 -14.43 5.18 15.90
N SER A 36 -15.66 5.23 15.38
CA SER A 36 -15.93 4.80 14.00
C SER A 36 -15.15 5.60 12.96
N LEU A 37 -14.97 6.91 13.17
CA LEU A 37 -14.13 7.76 12.32
C LEU A 37 -12.65 7.35 12.38
N ALA A 38 -12.12 7.04 13.57
CA ALA A 38 -10.75 6.58 13.74
C ALA A 38 -10.51 5.21 13.11
N ASP A 39 -11.43 4.26 13.30
CA ASP A 39 -11.36 2.93 12.70
C ASP A 39 -11.40 3.01 11.17
N ALA A 40 -12.29 3.86 10.62
CA ALA A 40 -12.35 4.11 9.18
C ALA A 40 -11.06 4.71 8.63
N ALA A 41 -10.40 5.61 9.37
CA ALA A 41 -9.12 6.18 8.98
C ALA A 41 -8.00 5.13 8.94
N LEU A 42 -7.96 4.19 9.89
CA LEU A 42 -6.99 3.09 9.90
C LEU A 42 -7.19 2.12 8.73
N VAL A 43 -8.45 1.79 8.42
CA VAL A 43 -8.80 0.97 7.25
C VAL A 43 -8.39 1.67 5.96
N SER A 44 -8.71 2.96 5.82
CA SER A 44 -8.32 3.77 4.67
C SER A 44 -6.80 3.80 4.49
N HIS A 45 -6.05 4.00 5.59
CA HIS A 45 -4.60 4.01 5.57
C HIS A 45 -4.03 2.66 5.12
N THR A 46 -4.59 1.55 5.61
CA THR A 46 -4.17 0.20 5.21
C THR A 46 -4.39 -0.03 3.71
N HIS A 47 -5.54 0.40 3.17
CA HIS A 47 -5.81 0.32 1.74
C HIS A 47 -4.89 1.21 0.90
N GLU A 48 -4.52 2.39 1.41
CA GLU A 48 -3.54 3.24 0.76
C GLU A 48 -2.17 2.55 0.66
N VAL A 49 -1.70 1.95 1.76
CA VAL A 49 -0.45 1.17 1.80
C VAL A 49 -0.49 0.01 0.81
N ILE A 50 -1.56 -0.78 0.80
CA ILE A 50 -1.75 -1.90 -0.14
C ILE A 50 -1.71 -1.38 -1.58
N GLY A 51 -2.43 -0.31 -1.90
CA GLY A 51 -2.44 0.26 -3.24
C GLY A 51 -1.06 0.73 -3.70
N ARG A 52 -0.22 1.25 -2.81
CA ARG A 52 1.17 1.61 -3.13
C ARG A 52 2.05 0.40 -3.39
N VAL A 53 1.88 -0.68 -2.64
CA VAL A 53 2.59 -1.94 -2.88
C VAL A 53 2.18 -2.55 -4.21
N ASP A 54 0.88 -2.56 -4.53
CA ASP A 54 0.35 -3.04 -5.80
C ASP A 54 0.88 -2.21 -6.98
N GLU A 55 1.00 -0.89 -6.83
CA GLU A 55 1.58 -0.01 -7.84
C GLU A 55 3.06 -0.34 -8.10
N ILE A 56 3.84 -0.61 -7.05
CA ILE A 56 5.24 -1.06 -7.17
C ILE A 56 5.30 -2.40 -7.90
N GLN A 57 4.49 -3.38 -7.49
CA GLN A 57 4.46 -4.70 -8.12
C GLN A 57 4.10 -4.59 -9.60
N ALA A 58 3.08 -3.81 -9.94
CA ALA A 58 2.67 -3.58 -11.32
C ALA A 58 3.82 -3.01 -12.16
N ARG A 59 4.57 -2.03 -11.65
CA ARG A 59 5.73 -1.46 -12.37
C ARG A 59 6.87 -2.46 -12.59
N VAL A 60 7.12 -3.34 -11.64
CA VAL A 60 8.10 -4.43 -11.84
C VAL A 60 7.61 -5.38 -12.94
N LEU A 61 6.32 -5.75 -12.92
CA LEU A 61 5.73 -6.62 -13.94
C LEU A 61 5.69 -5.99 -15.33
N ASP A 62 5.43 -4.68 -15.42
CA ASP A 62 5.52 -3.91 -16.66
C ASP A 62 6.95 -3.97 -17.22
N ALA A 63 7.96 -3.71 -16.38
CA ALA A 63 9.38 -3.79 -16.76
C ALA A 63 9.76 -5.20 -17.26
N GLU A 64 9.33 -6.25 -16.57
CA GLU A 64 9.54 -7.64 -17.00
C GLU A 64 8.87 -7.94 -18.34
N SER A 65 7.63 -7.49 -18.52
CA SER A 65 6.85 -7.75 -19.72
C SER A 65 7.43 -7.01 -20.92
N ALA A 66 7.84 -5.76 -20.72
CA ALA A 66 8.53 -4.93 -21.69
C ALA A 66 9.86 -5.57 -22.13
N GLN A 67 10.69 -6.03 -21.18
CA GLN A 67 11.92 -6.73 -21.53
C GLN A 67 11.66 -7.98 -22.38
N ARG A 68 10.66 -8.80 -22.02
CA ARG A 68 10.31 -9.98 -22.83
C ARG A 68 9.82 -9.60 -24.22
N GLY A 69 9.00 -8.55 -24.33
CA GLY A 69 8.54 -8.01 -25.61
C GLY A 69 9.70 -7.58 -26.51
N PHE A 70 10.68 -6.87 -25.94
CA PHE A 70 11.90 -6.47 -26.66
C PHE A 70 12.68 -7.69 -27.15
N LEU A 71 12.96 -8.67 -26.29
CA LEU A 71 13.72 -9.87 -26.70
C LEU A 71 13.01 -10.71 -27.77
N LEU A 72 11.68 -10.73 -27.76
CA LEU A 72 10.89 -11.50 -28.72
C LEU A 72 10.78 -10.82 -30.09
N THR A 73 10.80 -9.49 -30.12
CA THR A 73 10.47 -8.73 -31.33
C THR A 73 11.61 -7.88 -31.89
N GLY A 74 12.61 -7.55 -31.06
CA GLY A 74 13.65 -6.57 -31.38
C GLY A 74 13.15 -5.13 -31.49
N ASN A 75 11.91 -4.84 -31.06
CA ASN A 75 11.32 -3.50 -31.18
C ASN A 75 11.69 -2.60 -29.99
N ASP A 76 12.42 -1.53 -30.26
CA ASP A 76 12.89 -0.54 -29.27
C ASP A 76 11.78 0.14 -28.46
N ALA A 77 10.53 0.15 -28.95
CA ALA A 77 9.39 0.66 -28.18
C ALA A 77 9.24 -0.07 -26.83
N TYR A 78 9.49 -1.39 -26.81
CA TYR A 78 9.47 -2.16 -25.57
C TYR A 78 10.65 -1.81 -24.64
N LEU A 79 11.80 -1.39 -25.19
CA LEU A 79 12.92 -0.95 -24.37
C LEU A 79 12.61 0.40 -23.69
N LEU A 80 11.91 1.29 -24.38
CA LEU A 80 11.42 2.55 -23.82
C LEU A 80 10.41 2.32 -22.68
N ASP A 81 9.48 1.37 -22.85
CA ASP A 81 8.52 0.99 -21.81
C ASP A 81 9.22 0.41 -20.57
N TYR A 82 10.26 -0.40 -20.77
CA TYR A 82 11.12 -0.91 -19.69
C TYR A 82 11.78 0.25 -18.93
N GLN A 83 12.46 1.16 -19.63
CA GLN A 83 13.14 2.31 -19.01
C GLN A 83 12.16 3.18 -18.21
N THR A 84 11.01 3.52 -18.80
CA THR A 84 9.97 4.32 -18.15
C THR A 84 9.43 3.65 -16.89
N SER A 85 9.30 2.33 -16.89
CA SER A 85 8.83 1.56 -15.73
C SER A 85 9.87 1.55 -14.61
N VAL A 86 11.16 1.40 -14.96
CA VAL A 86 12.28 1.42 -14.01
C VAL A 86 12.46 2.78 -13.35
N GLU A 87 12.38 3.86 -14.12
CA GLU A 87 12.56 5.23 -13.61
C GLU A 87 11.51 5.63 -12.56
N ARG A 88 10.32 5.03 -12.60
CA ARG A 88 9.24 5.32 -11.65
C ARG A 88 9.39 4.61 -10.30
N LEU A 89 10.07 3.46 -10.27
CA LEU A 89 10.17 2.62 -9.07
C LEU A 89 10.78 3.33 -7.85
N PRO A 90 11.87 4.11 -7.96
CA PRO A 90 12.44 4.83 -6.82
C PRO A 90 11.45 5.79 -6.15
N ILE A 91 10.65 6.49 -6.95
CA ILE A 91 9.65 7.46 -6.46
C ILE A 91 8.54 6.72 -5.72
N LEU A 92 8.08 5.57 -6.23
CA LEU A 92 7.05 4.77 -5.58
C LEU A 92 7.51 4.18 -4.25
N LEU A 93 8.74 3.65 -4.21
CA LEU A 93 9.34 3.11 -2.99
C LEU A 93 9.52 4.19 -1.92
N ASP A 94 9.95 5.39 -2.30
CA ASP A 94 10.12 6.53 -1.39
C ASP A 94 8.76 7.06 -0.87
N ASN A 95 7.75 7.13 -1.73
CA ASN A 95 6.37 7.45 -1.31
C ASN A 95 5.83 6.44 -0.30
N LEU A 96 6.03 5.14 -0.54
CA LEU A 96 5.62 4.10 0.40
C LEU A 96 6.40 4.22 1.73
N ARG A 97 7.71 4.50 1.69
CA ARG A 97 8.53 4.70 2.91
C ARG A 97 7.99 5.83 3.77
N ARG A 98 7.58 6.96 3.17
CA ARG A 98 6.95 8.07 3.89
C ARG A 98 5.62 7.67 4.52
N LEU A 99 4.80 6.91 3.79
CA LEU A 99 3.47 6.51 4.24
C LEU A 99 3.53 5.60 5.47
N ILE A 100 4.56 4.75 5.58
CA ILE A 100 4.72 3.74 6.64
C ILE A 100 5.76 4.13 7.71
N ALA A 101 6.21 5.39 7.72
CA ALA A 101 7.37 5.84 8.50
C ALA A 101 7.19 5.67 10.02
N ASP A 102 5.95 5.64 10.50
CA ASP A 102 5.57 5.41 11.90
C ASP A 102 5.56 3.92 12.30
N ASN A 103 5.76 3.01 11.34
CA ASN A 103 5.76 1.56 11.56
C ASN A 103 7.12 0.93 11.18
N PRO A 104 8.05 0.78 12.13
CA PRO A 104 9.38 0.22 11.88
C PRO A 104 9.34 -1.19 11.26
N GLY A 105 8.35 -2.01 11.59
CA GLY A 105 8.18 -3.34 11.00
C GLY A 105 7.85 -3.28 9.51
N GLN A 106 6.96 -2.36 9.11
CA GLN A 106 6.66 -2.15 7.70
C GLN A 106 7.86 -1.54 6.93
N VAL A 107 8.63 -0.65 7.55
CA VAL A 107 9.86 -0.12 6.96
C VAL A 107 10.87 -1.25 6.68
N GLN A 108 11.05 -2.21 7.60
CA GLN A 108 11.92 -3.37 7.37
C GLN A 108 11.43 -4.27 6.21
N HIS A 109 10.12 -4.46 6.08
CA HIS A 109 9.55 -5.17 4.95
C HIS A 109 9.78 -4.41 3.64
N LEU A 110 9.63 -3.09 3.65
CA LEU A 110 9.93 -2.24 2.49
C LEU A 110 11.41 -2.33 2.09
N ASP A 111 12.34 -2.33 3.05
CA ASP A 111 13.77 -2.49 2.74
C ASP A 111 14.05 -3.84 2.06
N THR A 112 13.33 -4.88 2.46
CA THR A 112 13.41 -6.20 1.83
C THR A 112 12.82 -6.19 0.43
N LEU A 113 11.65 -5.59 0.25
CA LEU A 113 11.03 -5.40 -1.06
C LEU A 113 11.96 -4.63 -2.01
N GLN A 114 12.53 -3.51 -1.55
CA GLN A 114 13.46 -2.70 -2.31
C GLN A 114 14.66 -3.52 -2.82
N ARG A 115 15.30 -4.33 -1.94
CA ARG A 115 16.40 -5.22 -2.35
C ARG A 115 15.97 -6.26 -3.39
N LEU A 116 14.77 -6.82 -3.26
CA LEU A 116 14.23 -7.80 -4.23
C LEU A 116 13.97 -7.14 -5.58
N VAL A 117 13.41 -5.93 -5.59
CA VAL A 117 13.19 -5.13 -6.80
C VAL A 117 14.52 -4.82 -7.48
N GLU A 118 15.50 -4.28 -6.75
CA GLU A 118 16.83 -3.96 -7.28
C GLU A 118 17.52 -5.21 -7.87
N THR A 119 17.47 -6.34 -7.15
CA THR A 119 18.01 -7.61 -7.63
C THR A 119 17.33 -8.04 -8.93
N ARG A 120 16.00 -7.88 -9.02
CA ARG A 120 15.26 -8.25 -10.22
C ARG A 120 15.62 -7.37 -11.40
N LEU A 121 15.71 -6.05 -11.20
CA LEU A 121 16.11 -5.12 -12.25
C LEU A 121 17.54 -5.38 -12.75
N GLN A 122 18.48 -5.69 -11.86
CA GLN A 122 19.84 -6.09 -12.24
C GLN A 122 19.86 -7.35 -13.10
N GLN A 123 19.04 -8.35 -12.79
CA GLN A 123 18.91 -9.56 -13.61
C GLN A 123 18.35 -9.26 -15.00
N ILE A 124 17.33 -8.41 -15.07
CA ILE A 124 16.73 -8.00 -16.34
C ILE A 124 17.76 -7.24 -17.18
N GLN A 125 18.48 -6.29 -16.59
CA GLN A 125 19.53 -5.53 -17.26
C GLN A 125 20.63 -6.44 -17.79
N HIS A 126 21.10 -7.40 -16.98
CA HIS A 126 22.12 -8.35 -17.42
C HIS A 126 21.67 -9.15 -18.66
N VAL A 127 20.41 -9.57 -18.71
CA VAL A 127 19.86 -10.27 -19.88
C VAL A 127 19.83 -9.37 -21.12
N LEU A 128 19.46 -8.08 -20.97
CA LEU A 128 19.48 -7.11 -22.06
C LEU A 128 20.92 -6.87 -22.57
N ASP A 129 21.89 -6.77 -21.66
CA ASP A 129 23.30 -6.58 -22.02
C ASP A 129 23.85 -7.78 -22.79
N VAL A 130 23.54 -9.01 -22.34
CA VAL A 130 23.90 -10.24 -23.03
C VAL A 130 23.26 -10.30 -24.42
N TYR A 131 21.98 -9.92 -24.55
CA TYR A 131 21.31 -9.86 -25.84
C TYR A 131 22.00 -8.89 -26.81
N SER A 132 22.38 -7.70 -26.34
CA SER A 132 23.06 -6.68 -27.15
C SER A 132 24.43 -7.15 -27.64
N GLN A 133 25.17 -7.93 -26.84
CA GLN A 133 26.53 -8.36 -27.16
C GLN A 133 26.61 -9.70 -27.92
N GLN A 134 25.75 -10.65 -27.57
CA GLN A 134 25.90 -12.06 -27.96
C GLN A 134 24.65 -12.62 -28.67
N GLY A 135 23.59 -11.82 -28.82
CA GLY A 135 22.35 -12.22 -29.47
C GLY A 135 21.40 -13.03 -28.57
N LEU A 136 20.35 -13.58 -29.18
CA LEU A 136 19.19 -14.11 -28.47
C LEU A 136 19.44 -15.42 -27.70
N GLU A 137 20.20 -16.36 -28.26
CA GLU A 137 20.37 -17.69 -27.66
C GLU A 137 21.06 -17.65 -26.28
N PRO A 138 22.18 -16.89 -26.10
CA PRO A 138 22.79 -16.70 -24.78
C PRO A 138 21.86 -15.98 -23.78
N ALA A 139 21.10 -14.97 -24.24
CA ALA A 139 20.16 -14.22 -23.40
C ALA A 139 19.03 -15.12 -22.86
N ARG A 140 18.52 -16.06 -23.69
CA ARG A 140 17.47 -17.02 -23.29
C ARG A 140 17.92 -17.96 -22.16
N ALA A 141 19.20 -18.34 -22.11
CA ALA A 141 19.73 -19.17 -21.05
C ALA A 141 19.68 -18.46 -19.68
N GLY A 142 19.99 -17.16 -19.64
CA GLY A 142 19.94 -16.33 -18.42
C GLY A 142 18.53 -16.15 -17.84
N ILE A 143 17.51 -16.07 -18.69
CA ILE A 143 16.10 -15.91 -18.27
C ILE A 143 15.62 -17.13 -17.49
N ARG A 144 15.94 -18.35 -17.95
CA ARG A 144 15.44 -19.60 -17.33
C ARG A 144 15.92 -19.78 -15.89
N GLN A 145 17.13 -19.33 -15.56
CA GLN A 145 17.67 -19.46 -14.20
C GLN A 145 17.18 -18.38 -13.24
N THR A 146 17.00 -17.15 -13.72
CA THR A 146 16.69 -15.98 -12.88
C THR A 146 15.20 -15.77 -12.68
N ALA A 147 14.37 -15.95 -13.71
CA ALA A 147 12.93 -15.67 -13.64
C ALA A 147 12.18 -16.53 -12.61
N PHE A 148 12.69 -17.71 -12.25
CA PHE A 148 12.02 -18.61 -11.32
C PHE A 148 12.24 -18.26 -9.84
N ARG A 149 13.32 -17.53 -9.50
CA ARG A 149 13.72 -17.31 -8.09
C ARG A 149 13.23 -15.99 -7.52
N THR A 150 13.17 -14.93 -8.32
CA THR A 150 12.87 -13.57 -7.87
C THR A 150 11.43 -13.17 -8.13
N THR A 151 10.84 -13.56 -9.28
CA THR A 151 9.44 -13.24 -9.58
C THR A 151 8.47 -13.87 -8.58
N SER A 152 8.77 -15.05 -8.03
CA SER A 152 7.94 -15.68 -6.98
C SER A 152 8.07 -15.03 -5.60
N ALA A 153 9.13 -14.26 -5.36
CA ALA A 153 9.34 -13.56 -4.10
C ALA A 153 8.70 -12.17 -4.09
N ILE A 154 8.42 -11.62 -5.29
CA ILE A 154 7.74 -10.33 -5.49
C ILE A 154 6.22 -10.51 -5.64
N ARG A 155 5.77 -11.70 -6.07
CA ARG A 155 4.37 -12.04 -6.30
C ARG A 155 3.73 -12.71 -5.09
#